data_AF-X1N6E8-F1
#
_entry.id   AF-X1N6E8-F1
#
_cell.length_a   1.000
_cell.length_b   1.000
_cell.length_c   1.000
_cell.angle_alpha   90.00
_cell.angle_beta   90.00
_cell.angle_gamma   90.00
#
_symmetry.space_group_name_H-M   'P 1'
#
loop_
_entity.id
_entity.type
_entity.pdbx_description
1 polymer ?
#
loop_
_entity_poly.entity_id
_entity_poly.type
_entity_poly.pdbx_seq_one_letter_code
_entity_poly.pdbx_strand_id
1 'polypeptide(L)'
;MNYKNTDKSGPSKLITVTGEISCDDVDIISPHEHVLIDIRNQFTGFEEITLRKQSEQKVTIEKIDKSTIEELNSRFLKTLKPGYFKKVLKDKCKIATSLLNVETLDREHDPKEERSIYCDRNLYSPVYTISDCIFPNLWSIIDKLEKQSGVKITSFNCWLEAVEALINKAYKLGAVALKNPLAYQRTLKYERTSGSRAEEEFNSIFKVKHFGDWIVRPISTEKNFQDYMFHFILDIANKKNLIIQVHTGIQEGNGNILSNSNPELLSNLFLE
;
A
#
# COMPACT_ATOMS: atom_id res chain seq x y z
N MET A 1 40.89 8.77 20.72
CA MET A 1 41.02 9.21 22.13
C MET A 1 40.68 8.02 23.00
N ASN A 2 41.62 7.60 23.85
CA ASN A 2 41.53 6.40 24.70
C ASN A 2 40.63 6.65 25.92
N TYR A 3 39.88 5.64 26.39
CA TYR A 3 39.88 5.27 27.80
C TYR A 3 39.62 3.77 28.03
N LYS A 4 40.20 3.31 29.13
CA LYS A 4 40.59 1.94 29.51
C LYS A 4 39.43 1.01 29.86
N ASN A 5 39.75 -0.27 29.73
CA ASN A 5 39.04 -1.42 30.26
C ASN A 5 39.66 -1.82 31.62
N THR A 6 38.83 -2.05 32.67
CA THR A 6 39.20 -2.83 33.86
C THR A 6 37.97 -3.52 34.48
N ASP A 7 37.81 -4.78 34.12
CA ASP A 7 37.43 -5.97 34.91
C ASP A 7 36.20 -6.05 35.84
N LYS A 8 35.48 -7.18 35.63
CA LYS A 8 34.85 -8.14 36.57
C LYS A 8 33.64 -7.74 37.42
N SER A 9 32.47 -8.26 37.02
CA SER A 9 31.76 -9.42 37.65
C SER A 9 30.24 -9.36 37.40
N GLY A 10 29.64 -10.47 36.97
CA GLY A 10 28.17 -10.63 36.88
C GLY A 10 27.51 -10.71 38.27
N PRO A 11 26.15 -10.73 38.36
CA PRO A 11 25.29 -11.55 37.50
C PRO A 11 24.15 -10.79 36.78
N SER A 12 23.75 -11.38 35.65
CA SER A 12 22.48 -11.24 34.88
C SER A 12 21.58 -10.02 35.14
N LYS A 13 21.41 -9.18 34.11
CA LYS A 13 20.27 -8.26 33.98
C LYS A 13 19.53 -8.51 32.67
N LEU A 14 18.23 -8.79 32.77
CA LEU A 14 17.26 -8.51 31.71
C LEU A 14 17.49 -7.06 31.24
N ILE A 15 17.59 -6.86 29.92
CA ILE A 15 17.52 -5.50 29.36
C ILE A 15 16.13 -5.35 28.75
N THR A 16 15.25 -4.73 29.53
CA THR A 16 14.05 -4.06 29.05
C THR A 16 14.52 -2.72 28.48
N VAL A 17 14.29 -2.48 27.19
CA VAL A 17 14.54 -1.16 26.59
C VAL A 17 13.26 -0.33 26.72
N THR A 18 13.33 0.71 27.54
CA THR A 18 12.36 1.79 27.64
C THR A 18 13.08 3.10 27.32
N GLY A 19 12.67 3.79 26.26
CA GLY A 19 13.19 5.09 25.85
C GLY A 19 12.66 5.50 24.46
N GLU A 20 12.46 6.80 24.25
CA GLU A 20 11.95 7.37 22.99
C GLU A 20 12.95 7.18 21.84
N ILE A 21 12.44 6.73 20.70
CA ILE A 21 13.18 6.50 19.46
C ILE A 21 13.25 7.83 18.71
N SER A 22 14.46 8.30 18.39
CA SER A 22 14.70 9.49 17.56
C SER A 22 14.38 9.19 16.10
N CYS A 23 13.74 10.14 15.40
CA CYS A 23 13.37 10.01 13.99
C CYS A 23 14.57 9.92 13.02
N ASP A 24 15.79 10.18 13.49
CA ASP A 24 16.99 10.15 12.65
C ASP A 24 17.59 8.72 12.47
N ASP A 25 17.03 7.70 13.14
CA ASP A 25 17.48 6.29 13.04
C ASP A 25 16.61 5.42 12.12
N VAL A 26 15.67 6.00 11.36
CA VAL A 26 14.71 5.26 10.52
C VAL A 26 14.97 5.49 9.03
N ASP A 27 16.08 4.95 8.53
CA ASP A 27 16.27 4.68 7.10
C ASP A 27 16.21 3.17 6.85
N ILE A 28 15.02 2.58 7.04
CA ILE A 28 14.74 1.20 6.63
C ILE A 28 13.79 1.24 5.43
N ILE A 29 14.36 0.79 4.32
CA ILE A 29 13.71 0.48 3.05
C ILE A 29 12.49 -0.41 3.32
N SER A 30 11.31 0.08 2.97
CA SER A 30 10.09 -0.72 2.81
C SER A 30 9.97 -1.18 1.36
N PRO A 31 10.15 -2.47 1.06
CA PRO A 31 9.35 -3.11 0.05
C PRO A 31 8.14 -3.71 0.78
N HIS A 32 6.95 -3.11 0.66
CA HIS A 32 5.71 -3.86 0.89
C HIS A 32 5.59 -4.96 -0.18
N GLU A 33 6.31 -6.04 0.05
CA GLU A 33 5.84 -7.40 -0.09
C GLU A 33 6.21 -8.04 1.25
N HIS A 34 5.22 -8.39 2.05
CA HIS A 34 5.45 -9.01 3.34
C HIS A 34 6.20 -10.35 3.14
N VAL A 35 7.52 -10.33 3.26
CA VAL A 35 8.23 -11.38 4.00
C VAL A 35 8.20 -10.92 5.45
N LEU A 36 7.02 -11.00 6.06
CA LEU A 36 6.90 -11.04 7.50
C LEU A 36 7.63 -12.31 7.96
N ILE A 37 8.86 -12.16 8.44
CA ILE A 37 9.26 -12.98 9.58
C ILE A 37 8.60 -12.32 10.78
N ASP A 38 7.31 -12.61 10.94
CA ASP A 38 6.58 -12.25 12.12
C ASP A 38 7.12 -13.08 13.29
N ILE A 39 8.02 -12.47 14.06
CA ILE A 39 8.62 -13.06 15.26
C ILE A 39 7.59 -13.20 16.41
N ARG A 40 6.33 -12.77 16.20
CA ARG A 40 5.23 -12.87 17.15
C ARG A 40 4.12 -13.83 16.69
N ASN A 41 4.17 -14.35 15.46
CA ASN A 41 3.30 -15.45 15.08
C ASN A 41 3.93 -16.78 15.50
N GLN A 42 3.20 -17.48 16.36
CA GLN A 42 3.43 -18.84 16.79
C GLN A 42 3.22 -19.82 15.62
N PHE A 43 4.02 -19.74 14.56
CA PHE A 43 4.22 -20.88 13.68
C PHE A 43 5.22 -21.81 14.37
N THR A 44 4.72 -22.90 14.96
CA THR A 44 5.49 -23.95 15.64
C THR A 44 6.27 -24.87 14.69
N GLY A 45 6.61 -24.39 13.50
CA GLY A 45 7.44 -25.14 12.56
C GLY A 45 7.76 -24.32 11.32
N PHE A 46 9.03 -23.96 11.13
CA PHE A 46 9.53 -23.72 9.79
C PHE A 46 9.60 -25.08 9.10
N GLU A 47 8.67 -25.36 8.18
CA GLU A 47 8.77 -26.59 7.38
C GLU A 47 10.14 -26.66 6.68
N GLU A 48 10.67 -27.88 6.61
CA GLU A 48 11.96 -28.23 6.01
C GLU A 48 12.14 -27.67 4.58
N ILE A 49 11.03 -27.37 3.90
CA ILE A 49 10.97 -26.77 2.56
C ILE A 49 11.48 -25.32 2.54
N THR A 50 11.22 -24.51 3.58
CA THR A 50 11.67 -23.12 3.66
C THR A 50 13.17 -23.04 3.91
N LEU A 51 13.69 -23.95 4.76
CA LEU A 51 15.12 -24.08 5.02
C LEU A 51 15.88 -24.66 3.81
N ARG A 52 15.31 -25.67 3.12
CA ARG A 52 15.90 -26.25 1.90
C ARG A 52 15.90 -25.29 0.71
N LYS A 53 14.90 -24.41 0.55
CA LYS A 53 14.92 -23.43 -0.56
C LYS A 53 15.89 -22.26 -0.35
N GLN A 54 16.29 -21.99 0.89
CA GLN A 54 17.38 -21.04 1.19
C GLN A 54 18.78 -21.63 0.93
N SER A 55 18.91 -22.96 0.79
CA SER A 55 20.20 -23.67 0.72
C SER A 55 20.96 -23.55 -0.61
N GLU A 56 20.56 -22.65 -1.52
CA GLU A 56 21.24 -22.47 -2.81
C GLU A 56 21.90 -21.10 -3.02
N GLN A 57 22.03 -20.26 -1.98
CA GLN A 57 22.77 -19.00 -2.07
C GLN A 57 23.57 -18.72 -0.80
N LYS A 58 24.62 -17.90 -0.91
CA LYS A 58 25.68 -17.55 0.08
C LYS A 58 25.19 -16.91 1.41
N VAL A 59 23.93 -17.11 1.79
CA VAL A 59 23.27 -16.59 3.00
C VAL A 59 22.80 -17.77 3.86
N THR A 60 23.57 -18.85 3.93
CA THR A 60 23.27 -19.96 4.85
C THR A 60 23.86 -19.64 6.22
N ILE A 61 23.08 -19.81 7.28
CA ILE A 61 23.55 -19.89 8.67
C ILE A 61 22.93 -21.15 9.28
N GLU A 62 23.65 -21.83 10.18
CA GLU A 62 23.19 -23.12 10.74
C GLU A 62 21.96 -22.97 11.65
N LYS A 63 21.82 -21.80 12.29
CA LYS A 63 20.74 -21.48 13.22
C LYS A 63 20.42 -20.00 13.17
N ILE A 64 19.15 -19.64 13.26
CA ILE A 64 18.69 -18.24 13.40
C ILE A 64 18.41 -17.99 14.88
N ASP A 65 19.27 -17.23 15.56
CA ASP A 65 19.06 -16.74 16.92
C ASP A 65 19.83 -15.44 17.17
N LYS A 66 19.77 -14.92 18.41
CA LYS A 66 20.46 -13.68 18.82
C LYS A 66 21.96 -13.67 18.47
N SER A 67 22.61 -14.82 18.48
CA SER A 67 24.05 -14.93 18.21
C SER A 67 24.41 -14.92 16.72
N THR A 68 23.45 -15.22 15.83
CA THR A 68 23.69 -15.33 14.38
C THR A 68 23.01 -14.25 13.55
N ILE A 69 22.12 -13.44 14.14
CA ILE A 69 21.29 -12.46 13.41
C ILE A 69 22.12 -11.37 12.72
N GLU A 70 23.18 -10.86 13.35
CA GLU A 70 24.06 -9.83 12.77
C GLU A 70 24.86 -10.37 11.58
N GLU A 71 25.32 -11.62 11.69
CA GLU A 71 26.01 -12.28 10.59
C GLU A 71 25.05 -12.58 9.43
N LEU A 72 23.84 -13.06 9.71
CA LEU A 72 22.80 -13.25 8.72
C LEU A 72 22.53 -11.96 7.95
N ASN A 73 22.30 -10.86 8.67
CA ASN A 73 22.06 -9.55 8.07
C ASN A 73 23.25 -9.12 7.20
N SER A 74 24.48 -9.26 7.71
CA SER A 74 25.70 -8.94 6.95
C SER A 74 25.83 -9.75 5.66
N ARG A 75 25.48 -11.05 5.68
CA ARG A 75 25.48 -11.91 4.49
C ARG A 75 24.35 -11.53 3.53
N PHE A 76 23.15 -11.24 4.04
CA PHE A 76 22.00 -10.81 3.27
C PHE A 76 22.25 -9.49 2.54
N LEU A 77 22.74 -8.45 3.23
CA LEU A 77 23.05 -7.15 2.63
C LEU A 77 24.07 -7.27 1.49
N LYS A 78 25.05 -8.17 1.60
CA LYS A 78 26.01 -8.46 0.51
C LYS A 78 25.36 -9.06 -0.74
N THR A 79 24.14 -9.58 -0.64
CA THR A 79 23.36 -10.08 -1.80
C THR A 79 22.59 -9.00 -2.53
N LEU A 80 22.35 -7.83 -1.91
CA LEU A 80 21.62 -6.70 -2.48
C LEU A 80 22.47 -6.00 -3.55
N LYS A 81 22.55 -6.63 -4.73
CA LYS A 81 23.24 -6.11 -5.92
C LYS A 81 22.22 -5.93 -7.06
N PRO A 82 22.44 -4.97 -7.97
CA PRO A 82 21.61 -4.84 -9.17
C PRO A 82 21.44 -6.18 -9.90
N GLY A 83 20.21 -6.48 -10.32
CA GLY A 83 19.85 -7.75 -10.98
C GLY A 83 19.44 -8.88 -10.03
N TYR A 84 19.54 -8.71 -8.70
CA TYR A 84 19.13 -9.75 -7.75
C TYR A 84 17.64 -10.14 -7.88
N PHE A 85 16.75 -9.17 -8.07
CA PHE A 85 15.31 -9.43 -8.29
C PHE A 85 15.06 -10.29 -9.53
N LYS A 86 15.73 -10.02 -10.65
CA LYS A 86 15.63 -10.85 -11.86
C LYS A 86 16.10 -12.28 -11.58
N LYS A 87 17.25 -12.44 -10.91
CA LYS A 87 17.78 -13.76 -10.53
C LYS A 87 16.76 -14.55 -9.70
N VAL A 88 16.16 -13.93 -8.70
CA VAL A 88 15.21 -14.61 -7.80
C VAL A 88 13.88 -14.86 -8.52
N LEU A 89 13.21 -13.79 -8.98
CA LEU A 89 11.86 -13.88 -9.52
C LEU A 89 11.82 -14.62 -10.86
N LYS A 90 12.76 -14.34 -11.77
CA LYS A 90 12.75 -14.90 -13.14
C LYS A 90 13.58 -16.16 -13.24
N ASP A 91 14.85 -16.11 -12.84
CA ASP A 91 15.76 -17.23 -13.13
C ASP A 91 15.50 -18.43 -12.20
N LYS A 92 15.27 -18.20 -10.90
CA LYS A 92 15.00 -19.24 -9.92
C LYS A 92 13.52 -19.61 -9.81
N CYS A 93 12.66 -18.63 -9.52
CA CYS A 93 11.24 -18.89 -9.25
C CYS A 93 10.39 -19.05 -10.51
N LYS A 94 10.91 -18.69 -11.69
CA LYS A 94 10.20 -18.77 -12.98
C LYS A 94 8.87 -17.99 -12.99
N ILE A 95 8.79 -16.91 -12.22
CA ILE A 95 7.60 -16.05 -12.14
C ILE A 95 7.50 -15.22 -13.43
N ALA A 96 6.45 -15.44 -14.21
CA ALA A 96 6.23 -14.75 -15.47
C ALA A 96 6.10 -13.22 -15.28
N THR A 97 5.26 -12.79 -14.34
CA THR A 97 5.07 -11.37 -13.97
C THR A 97 4.60 -11.24 -12.53
N SER A 98 4.87 -10.11 -11.89
CA SER A 98 4.37 -9.76 -10.56
C SER A 98 3.45 -8.54 -10.67
N LEU A 99 2.28 -8.57 -10.04
CA LEU A 99 1.37 -7.43 -10.00
C LEU A 99 1.87 -6.42 -8.96
N LEU A 100 2.29 -5.24 -9.41
CA LEU A 100 2.78 -4.19 -8.52
C LEU A 100 1.65 -3.22 -8.19
N ASN A 101 1.36 -3.05 -6.90
CA ASN A 101 0.50 -1.98 -6.43
C ASN A 101 1.13 -0.63 -6.77
N VAL A 102 0.41 0.28 -7.42
CA VAL A 102 0.90 1.64 -7.67
C VAL A 102 -0.12 2.67 -7.20
N GLU A 103 0.36 3.67 -6.49
CA GLU A 103 -0.43 4.74 -5.86
C GLU A 103 -0.22 6.09 -6.57
N THR A 104 0.78 6.18 -7.46
CA THR A 104 1.12 7.43 -8.16
C THR A 104 1.40 7.23 -9.64
N LEU A 105 0.97 8.21 -10.44
CA LEU A 105 1.18 8.25 -11.90
C LEU A 105 2.39 9.10 -12.29
N ASP A 106 3.15 9.59 -11.31
CA ASP A 106 4.32 10.46 -11.51
C ASP A 106 5.63 9.65 -11.46
N ARG A 107 6.65 10.10 -12.20
CA ARG A 107 7.99 9.49 -12.14
C ARG A 107 8.72 9.87 -10.86
N GLU A 108 8.69 11.16 -10.54
CA GLU A 108 9.26 11.70 -9.32
C GLU A 108 8.26 11.52 -8.19
N HIS A 109 8.67 10.77 -7.17
CA HIS A 109 7.86 10.43 -6.00
C HIS A 109 8.80 10.05 -4.85
N ASP A 110 8.28 10.04 -3.62
CA ASP A 110 9.00 9.45 -2.49
C ASP A 110 8.73 7.93 -2.47
N PRO A 111 9.75 7.08 -2.75
CA PRO A 111 9.57 5.64 -2.76
C PRO A 111 9.29 5.04 -1.36
N LYS A 112 9.44 5.82 -0.27
CA LYS A 112 9.01 5.40 1.07
C LYS A 112 7.50 5.49 1.26
N GLU A 113 6.86 6.43 0.57
CA GLU A 113 5.45 6.75 0.75
C GLU A 113 4.55 6.11 -0.31
N GLU A 114 5.00 6.04 -1.56
CA GLU A 114 4.20 5.55 -2.68
C GLU A 114 5.04 4.82 -3.73
N ARG A 115 4.37 4.05 -4.60
CA ARG A 115 4.97 3.38 -5.75
C ARG A 115 4.43 3.97 -7.03
N SER A 116 5.35 4.23 -7.94
CA SER A 116 5.04 4.74 -9.26
C SER A 116 4.65 3.66 -10.27
N ILE A 117 3.75 4.03 -11.19
CA ILE A 117 3.46 3.28 -12.41
C ILE A 117 4.68 3.05 -13.32
N TYR A 118 5.75 3.84 -13.15
CA TYR A 118 7.01 3.70 -13.88
C TYR A 118 7.93 2.62 -13.26
N CYS A 119 7.42 1.39 -13.17
CA CYS A 119 8.16 0.22 -12.69
C CYS A 119 8.91 -0.53 -13.81
N ASP A 120 9.85 -1.41 -13.43
CA ASP A 120 10.53 -2.30 -14.39
C ASP A 120 9.54 -3.31 -14.97
N ARG A 121 9.17 -3.11 -16.24
CA ARG A 121 8.17 -3.92 -16.95
C ARG A 121 8.64 -5.33 -17.28
N ASN A 122 9.93 -5.63 -17.13
CA ASN A 122 10.40 -7.01 -17.23
C ASN A 122 10.06 -7.80 -15.96
N LEU A 123 9.84 -7.12 -14.84
CA LEU A 123 9.55 -7.72 -13.54
C LEU A 123 8.06 -7.61 -13.19
N TYR A 124 7.48 -6.44 -13.42
CA TYR A 124 6.20 -6.04 -12.85
C TYR A 124 5.16 -5.59 -13.89
N SER A 125 3.90 -5.89 -13.60
CA SER A 125 2.72 -5.31 -14.25
C SER A 125 1.99 -4.42 -13.23
N PRO A 126 1.86 -3.11 -13.46
CA PRO A 126 1.30 -2.21 -12.45
C PRO A 126 -0.23 -2.31 -12.37
N VAL A 127 -0.73 -2.18 -11.15
CA VAL A 127 -2.15 -2.16 -10.78
C VAL A 127 -2.42 -0.85 -10.04
N TYR A 128 -3.25 0.01 -10.63
CA TYR A 128 -3.46 1.37 -10.12
C TYR A 128 -4.49 1.40 -8.99
N THR A 129 -4.08 1.92 -7.83
CA THR A 129 -4.95 2.04 -6.65
C THR A 129 -5.90 3.22 -6.82
N ILE A 130 -7.20 2.98 -6.62
CA ILE A 130 -8.27 3.98 -6.82
C ILE A 130 -8.83 4.55 -5.52
N SER A 131 -8.19 4.29 -4.37
CA SER A 131 -8.65 4.75 -3.05
C SER A 131 -8.88 6.25 -3.01
N ASP A 132 -7.91 7.04 -3.46
CA ASP A 132 -7.93 8.51 -3.44
C ASP A 132 -9.11 9.09 -4.23
N CYS A 133 -9.55 8.39 -5.28
CA CYS A 133 -10.68 8.80 -6.13
C CYS A 133 -12.05 8.58 -5.45
N ILE A 134 -12.12 7.69 -4.47
CA ILE A 134 -13.36 7.25 -3.81
C ILE A 134 -13.44 7.79 -2.38
N PHE A 135 -12.33 7.78 -1.66
CA PHE A 135 -12.24 8.10 -0.23
C PHE A 135 -11.11 9.13 0.02
N PRO A 136 -11.23 10.38 -0.45
CA PRO A 136 -10.27 11.42 -0.09
C PRO A 136 -10.44 11.77 1.39
N ASN A 137 -9.36 11.68 2.18
CA ASN A 137 -9.38 11.98 3.61
C ASN A 137 -8.52 13.19 4.03
N LEU A 138 -7.71 13.72 3.12
CA LEU A 138 -6.81 14.85 3.34
C LEU A 138 -6.80 15.80 2.15
N TRP A 139 -6.52 17.09 2.39
CA TRP A 139 -6.45 18.10 1.32
C TRP A 139 -5.32 17.83 0.32
N SER A 140 -4.22 17.25 0.79
CA SER A 140 -3.11 16.79 -0.05
C SER A 140 -3.54 15.76 -1.09
N ILE A 141 -4.58 14.97 -0.84
CA ILE A 141 -5.15 14.05 -1.82
C ILE A 141 -5.83 14.83 -2.94
N ILE A 142 -6.61 15.87 -2.63
CA ILE A 142 -7.21 16.72 -3.65
C ILE A 142 -6.12 17.40 -4.49
N ASP A 143 -5.09 17.96 -3.85
CA ASP A 143 -3.97 18.58 -4.55
C ASP A 143 -3.24 17.58 -5.47
N LYS A 144 -3.05 16.34 -5.00
CA LYS A 144 -2.49 15.23 -5.80
C LYS A 144 -3.36 14.89 -7.00
N LEU A 145 -4.67 14.75 -6.81
CA LEU A 145 -5.62 14.47 -7.90
C LEU A 145 -5.62 15.59 -8.94
N GLU A 146 -5.66 16.86 -8.52
CA GLU A 146 -5.60 18.01 -9.44
C GLU A 146 -4.30 18.02 -10.23
N LYS A 147 -3.15 17.84 -9.56
CA LYS A 147 -1.83 17.82 -10.21
C LYS A 147 -1.71 16.68 -11.23
N GLN A 148 -2.13 15.47 -10.86
CA GLN A 148 -1.93 14.30 -11.71
C GLN A 148 -2.92 14.23 -12.88
N SER A 149 -4.14 14.73 -12.69
CA SER A 149 -5.19 14.80 -13.72
C SER A 149 -5.02 16.00 -14.64
N GLY A 150 -4.46 17.11 -14.14
CA GLY A 150 -4.46 18.40 -14.82
C GLY A 150 -5.79 19.15 -14.72
N VAL A 151 -6.74 18.66 -13.91
CA VAL A 151 -8.08 19.24 -13.75
C VAL A 151 -8.16 19.95 -12.40
N LYS A 152 -8.56 21.22 -12.40
CA LYS A 152 -8.85 21.95 -11.16
C LYS A 152 -10.22 21.51 -10.62
N ILE A 153 -10.26 21.00 -9.39
CA ILE A 153 -11.46 20.48 -8.75
C ILE A 153 -12.20 21.63 -8.06
N THR A 154 -13.20 22.18 -8.77
CA THR A 154 -14.08 23.25 -8.27
C THR A 154 -15.55 22.85 -8.20
N SER A 155 -15.89 21.68 -8.72
CA SER A 155 -17.25 21.12 -8.73
C SER A 155 -17.21 19.60 -8.73
N PHE A 156 -18.36 18.96 -8.51
CA PHE A 156 -18.45 17.50 -8.59
C PHE A 156 -18.15 16.99 -10.01
N ASN A 157 -18.57 17.71 -11.05
CA ASN A 157 -18.22 17.36 -12.43
C ASN A 157 -16.71 17.42 -12.68
N CYS A 158 -15.99 18.41 -12.11
CA CYS A 158 -14.54 18.45 -12.20
C CYS A 158 -13.88 17.26 -11.48
N TRP A 159 -14.47 16.78 -10.38
CA TRP A 159 -14.02 15.55 -9.72
C TRP A 159 -14.16 14.33 -10.64
N LEU A 160 -15.33 14.16 -11.27
CA LEU A 160 -15.58 13.07 -12.22
C LEU A 160 -14.60 13.13 -13.40
N GLU A 161 -14.39 14.32 -13.97
CA GLU A 161 -13.42 14.56 -15.04
C GLU A 161 -11.99 14.21 -14.59
N ALA A 162 -11.58 14.62 -13.39
CA ALA A 162 -10.27 14.31 -12.85
C ALA A 162 -10.06 12.79 -12.69
N VAL A 163 -11.04 12.08 -12.13
CA VAL A 163 -10.98 10.63 -11.94
C VAL A 163 -10.94 9.90 -13.28
N GLU A 164 -11.77 10.30 -14.25
CA GLU A 164 -11.72 9.74 -15.59
C GLU A 164 -10.36 9.99 -16.26
N ALA A 165 -9.80 11.21 -16.14
CA ALA A 165 -8.49 11.55 -16.67
C ALA A 165 -7.38 10.69 -16.04
N LEU A 166 -7.42 10.44 -14.74
CA LEU A 166 -6.44 9.61 -14.03
C LEU A 166 -6.51 8.15 -14.46
N ILE A 167 -7.70 7.55 -14.54
CA ILE A 167 -7.86 6.16 -15.00
C ILE A 167 -7.44 6.04 -16.47
N ASN A 168 -7.78 7.02 -17.30
CA ASN A 168 -7.30 7.11 -18.68
C ASN A 168 -5.78 7.17 -18.76
N LYS A 169 -5.14 7.98 -17.91
CA LYS A 169 -3.69 8.12 -17.84
C LYS A 169 -3.05 6.81 -17.37
N ALA A 170 -3.56 6.20 -16.31
CA ALA A 170 -3.09 4.91 -15.80
C ALA A 170 -3.17 3.81 -16.87
N TYR A 171 -4.30 3.72 -17.58
CA TYR A 171 -4.50 2.80 -18.70
C TYR A 171 -3.46 3.02 -19.82
N LYS A 172 -3.27 4.28 -20.27
CA LYS A 172 -2.29 4.63 -21.30
C LYS A 172 -0.85 4.36 -20.87
N LEU A 173 -0.56 4.49 -19.58
CA LEU A 173 0.74 4.16 -18.97
C LEU A 173 0.88 2.66 -18.69
N GLY A 174 -0.07 1.82 -19.12
CA GLY A 174 0.03 0.36 -19.07
C GLY A 174 -0.31 -0.25 -17.73
N ALA A 175 -1.22 0.33 -16.96
CA ALA A 175 -1.89 -0.37 -15.85
C ALA A 175 -2.70 -1.54 -16.40
N VAL A 176 -2.54 -2.73 -15.80
CA VAL A 176 -3.25 -3.94 -16.23
C VAL A 176 -4.57 -4.16 -15.49
N ALA A 177 -4.74 -3.49 -14.34
CA ALA A 177 -5.92 -3.55 -13.50
C ALA A 177 -6.00 -2.30 -12.61
N LEU A 178 -7.15 -2.11 -11.97
CA LEU A 178 -7.36 -1.17 -10.87
C LEU A 178 -7.49 -1.93 -9.55
N LYS A 179 -7.13 -1.30 -8.43
CA LYS A 179 -7.23 -1.90 -7.10
C LYS A 179 -8.01 -1.04 -6.13
N ASN A 180 -8.96 -1.66 -5.45
CA ASN A 180 -9.74 -1.08 -4.37
C ASN A 180 -9.39 -1.76 -3.03
N PRO A 181 -8.54 -1.15 -2.17
CA PRO A 181 -8.23 -1.63 -0.84
C PRO A 181 -9.14 -1.08 0.27
N LEU A 182 -10.24 -0.39 -0.08
CA LEU A 182 -11.04 0.39 0.88
C LEU A 182 -11.82 -0.44 1.91
N ALA A 183 -11.83 -1.77 1.81
CA ALA A 183 -12.39 -2.65 2.84
C ALA A 183 -11.75 -2.44 4.23
N TYR A 184 -10.59 -1.79 4.28
CA TYR A 184 -9.87 -1.46 5.51
C TYR A 184 -10.31 -0.11 6.10
N GLN A 185 -11.12 0.66 5.38
CA GLN A 185 -11.59 1.98 5.81
C GLN A 185 -13.12 2.08 5.85
N ARG A 186 -13.82 1.32 5.01
CA ARG A 186 -15.28 1.31 4.88
C ARG A 186 -15.81 -0.06 4.52
N THR A 187 -17.12 -0.23 4.65
CA THR A 187 -17.84 -1.41 4.15
C THR A 187 -17.71 -1.56 2.63
N LEU A 188 -17.57 -2.79 2.15
CA LEU A 188 -17.60 -3.15 0.72
C LEU A 188 -19.00 -3.07 0.10
N LYS A 189 -20.03 -2.68 0.86
CA LYS A 189 -21.38 -2.46 0.33
C LYS A 189 -21.45 -1.10 -0.36
N TYR A 190 -21.47 -1.08 -1.68
CA TYR A 190 -21.55 0.13 -2.51
C TYR A 190 -22.96 0.26 -3.12
N GLU A 191 -23.85 0.97 -2.42
CA GLU A 191 -25.26 1.10 -2.82
C GLU A 191 -25.40 1.95 -4.09
N ARG A 192 -26.47 1.75 -4.86
CA ARG A 192 -26.79 2.66 -5.94
C ARG A 192 -27.33 3.97 -5.39
N THR A 193 -26.72 5.09 -5.80
CA THR A 193 -27.12 6.42 -5.34
C THR A 193 -27.18 7.41 -6.50
N SER A 194 -28.00 8.43 -6.35
CA SER A 194 -28.18 9.48 -7.35
C SER A 194 -26.98 10.43 -7.37
N GLY A 195 -26.63 10.96 -8.54
CA GLY A 195 -25.58 11.98 -8.67
C GLY A 195 -25.82 13.21 -7.80
N SER A 196 -27.07 13.63 -7.57
CA SER A 196 -27.39 14.78 -6.70
C SER A 196 -26.98 14.56 -5.24
N ARG A 197 -27.28 13.39 -4.67
CA ARG A 197 -26.85 13.03 -3.30
C ARG A 197 -25.33 12.96 -3.18
N ALA A 198 -24.66 12.39 -4.18
CA ALA A 198 -23.20 12.34 -4.22
C ALA A 198 -22.60 13.76 -4.30
N GLU A 199 -23.19 14.65 -5.10
CA GLU A 199 -22.77 16.04 -5.23
C GLU A 199 -23.01 16.85 -3.95
N GLU A 200 -24.13 16.64 -3.25
CA GLU A 200 -24.38 17.25 -1.94
C GLU A 200 -23.30 16.89 -0.92
N GLU A 201 -22.93 15.61 -0.85
CA GLU A 201 -21.86 15.13 0.04
C GLU A 201 -20.47 15.61 -0.40
N PHE A 202 -20.19 15.64 -1.71
CA PHE A 202 -18.99 16.25 -2.24
C PHE A 202 -18.85 17.72 -1.81
N ASN A 203 -19.91 18.52 -1.97
CA ASN A 203 -19.89 19.93 -1.61
C ASN A 203 -19.68 20.14 -0.10
N SER A 204 -20.01 19.16 0.73
CA SER A 204 -19.81 19.23 2.18
C SER A 204 -18.34 19.33 2.58
N ILE A 205 -17.39 18.80 1.78
CA ILE A 205 -15.95 18.82 2.11
C ILE A 205 -15.39 20.24 2.16
N PHE A 206 -15.95 21.16 1.37
CA PHE A 206 -15.50 22.55 1.31
C PHE A 206 -15.96 23.38 2.50
N LYS A 207 -16.88 22.87 3.33
CA LYS A 207 -17.34 23.55 4.55
C LYS A 207 -16.22 23.78 5.55
N VAL A 208 -15.18 22.95 5.56
CA VAL A 208 -14.04 23.09 6.48
C VAL A 208 -12.83 23.78 5.86
N LYS A 209 -12.86 24.07 4.54
CA LYS A 209 -11.70 24.60 3.80
C LYS A 209 -11.21 25.96 4.31
N HIS A 210 -12.13 26.77 4.83
CA HIS A 210 -11.83 28.12 5.31
C HIS A 210 -11.29 28.17 6.75
N PHE A 211 -11.20 27.03 7.44
CA PHE A 211 -10.63 26.99 8.78
C PHE A 211 -9.12 27.28 8.71
N GLY A 212 -8.57 27.95 9.74
CA GLY A 212 -7.15 28.27 9.79
C GLY A 212 -6.25 27.02 9.83
N ASP A 213 -5.00 27.16 9.38
CA ASP A 213 -4.04 26.04 9.26
C ASP A 213 -3.64 25.41 10.61
N TRP A 214 -3.95 26.06 11.72
CA TRP A 214 -3.75 25.53 13.07
C TRP A 214 -4.82 24.52 13.50
N ILE A 215 -5.84 24.25 12.67
CA ILE A 215 -6.90 23.27 12.91
C ILE A 215 -6.77 22.13 11.90
N VAL A 216 -6.87 20.88 12.38
CA VAL A 216 -6.96 19.73 11.48
C VAL A 216 -8.26 19.84 10.67
N ARG A 217 -8.13 19.88 9.34
CA ARG A 217 -9.25 19.94 8.39
C ARG A 217 -9.40 18.59 7.69
N PRO A 218 -9.90 17.54 8.37
CA PRO A 218 -10.11 16.27 7.70
C PRO A 218 -11.13 16.47 6.59
N ILE A 219 -10.87 15.85 5.45
CA ILE A 219 -11.92 15.68 4.45
C ILE A 219 -12.63 14.37 4.82
N SER A 220 -13.94 14.44 4.97
CA SER A 220 -14.78 13.25 5.04
C SER A 220 -15.78 13.37 3.91
N THR A 221 -15.66 12.48 2.94
CA THR A 221 -16.76 12.25 2.01
C THR A 221 -17.68 11.24 2.66
N GLU A 222 -18.97 11.46 2.56
CA GLU A 222 -19.96 10.56 3.16
C GLU A 222 -20.26 9.38 2.21
N LYS A 223 -21.10 8.45 2.67
CA LYS A 223 -21.29 7.16 2.01
C LYS A 223 -21.81 7.28 0.58
N ASN A 224 -22.73 8.21 0.28
CA ASN A 224 -23.30 8.33 -1.06
C ASN A 224 -22.25 8.78 -2.09
N PHE A 225 -21.37 9.72 -1.75
CA PHE A 225 -20.26 10.11 -2.63
C PHE A 225 -19.39 8.90 -2.96
N GLN A 226 -18.93 8.19 -1.94
CA GLN A 226 -18.01 7.07 -2.11
C GLN A 226 -18.67 5.92 -2.89
N ASP A 227 -19.96 5.66 -2.64
CA ASP A 227 -20.75 4.68 -3.37
C ASP A 227 -20.86 5.04 -4.86
N TYR A 228 -21.28 6.28 -5.15
CA TYR A 228 -21.37 6.78 -6.51
C TYR A 228 -20.03 6.69 -7.25
N MET A 229 -18.95 7.11 -6.59
CA MET A 229 -17.61 7.13 -7.19
C MET A 229 -17.15 5.73 -7.56
N PHE A 230 -17.45 4.70 -6.76
CA PHE A 230 -17.09 3.34 -7.13
C PHE A 230 -17.86 2.86 -8.36
N HIS A 231 -19.19 3.06 -8.41
CA HIS A 231 -20.01 2.76 -9.60
C HIS A 231 -19.50 3.49 -10.86
N PHE A 232 -19.17 4.78 -10.74
CA PHE A 232 -18.59 5.56 -11.83
C PHE A 232 -17.26 4.97 -12.34
N ILE A 233 -16.40 4.51 -11.44
CA ILE A 233 -15.14 3.85 -11.79
C ILE A 233 -15.39 2.48 -12.45
N LEU A 234 -16.38 1.71 -12.00
CA LEU A 234 -16.78 0.45 -12.63
C LEU A 234 -17.21 0.67 -14.09
N ASP A 235 -17.96 1.74 -14.38
CA ASP A 235 -18.34 2.09 -15.75
C ASP A 235 -17.12 2.38 -16.64
N ILE A 236 -16.14 3.13 -16.12
CA ILE A 236 -14.90 3.42 -16.85
C ILE A 236 -14.10 2.13 -17.07
N ALA A 237 -13.99 1.28 -16.06
CA ALA A 237 -13.26 0.02 -16.14
C ALA A 237 -13.90 -0.92 -17.17
N ASN A 238 -15.22 -1.04 -17.18
CA ASN A 238 -15.98 -1.81 -18.16
C ASN A 238 -15.72 -1.31 -19.59
N LYS A 239 -15.80 0.00 -19.83
CA LYS A 239 -15.50 0.61 -21.14
C LYS A 239 -14.07 0.33 -21.63
N LYS A 240 -13.13 0.08 -20.71
CA LYS A 240 -11.70 -0.17 -21.01
C LYS A 240 -11.29 -1.64 -20.94
N ASN A 241 -12.21 -2.53 -20.57
CA ASN A 241 -11.92 -3.92 -20.22
C ASN A 241 -10.81 -4.04 -19.15
N LEU A 242 -10.83 -3.13 -18.16
CA LEU A 242 -9.93 -3.18 -17.01
C LEU A 242 -10.51 -4.08 -15.93
N ILE A 243 -9.65 -4.93 -15.36
CA ILE A 243 -9.99 -5.75 -14.20
C ILE A 243 -9.97 -4.88 -12.94
N ILE A 244 -10.92 -5.09 -12.02
CA ILE A 244 -10.91 -4.51 -10.69
C ILE A 244 -10.52 -5.58 -9.67
N GLN A 245 -9.43 -5.36 -8.95
CA GLN A 245 -9.06 -6.13 -7.77
C GLN A 245 -9.67 -5.47 -6.52
N VAL A 246 -10.50 -6.19 -5.79
CA VAL A 246 -11.05 -5.73 -4.50
C VAL A 246 -10.34 -6.45 -3.36
N HIS A 247 -9.86 -5.70 -2.37
CA HIS A 247 -9.25 -6.28 -1.18
C HIS A 247 -10.34 -6.71 -0.20
N THR A 248 -10.30 -7.96 0.26
CA THR A 248 -11.29 -8.56 1.16
C THR A 248 -10.59 -9.33 2.28
N GLY A 249 -11.29 -9.67 3.37
CA GLY A 249 -10.74 -10.50 4.44
C GLY A 249 -9.90 -9.74 5.48
N ILE A 250 -8.91 -10.43 6.06
CA ILE A 250 -8.12 -9.94 7.21
C ILE A 250 -7.32 -8.70 6.84
N GLN A 251 -7.35 -7.69 7.72
CA GLN A 251 -6.97 -6.32 7.35
C GLN A 251 -5.49 -5.95 7.56
N GLU A 252 -4.57 -6.91 7.45
CA GLU A 252 -3.10 -6.74 7.52
C GLU A 252 -2.59 -5.75 8.60
N GLY A 253 -3.24 -5.69 9.76
CA GLY A 253 -2.84 -4.80 10.87
C GLY A 253 -3.39 -3.37 10.83
N ASN A 254 -4.18 -2.99 9.81
CA ASN A 254 -4.78 -1.65 9.69
C ASN A 254 -5.95 -1.39 10.67
N GLY A 255 -6.40 -2.41 11.39
CA GLY A 255 -7.40 -2.29 12.47
C GLY A 255 -8.73 -1.66 12.03
N ASN A 256 -9.68 -2.46 11.56
CA ASN A 256 -11.06 -2.04 11.30
C ASN A 256 -12.03 -3.23 11.53
N ILE A 257 -13.32 -3.04 11.27
CA ILE A 257 -14.35 -4.07 11.43
C ILE A 257 -14.18 -5.11 10.33
N LEU A 258 -13.88 -6.36 10.68
CA LEU A 258 -13.66 -7.45 9.72
C LEU A 258 -14.86 -7.70 8.81
N SER A 259 -16.09 -7.52 9.31
CA SER A 259 -17.29 -7.68 8.47
C SER A 259 -17.39 -6.65 7.35
N ASN A 260 -16.68 -5.51 7.42
CA ASN A 260 -16.61 -4.56 6.31
C ASN A 260 -15.94 -5.15 5.06
N SER A 261 -15.09 -6.15 5.24
CA SER A 261 -14.37 -6.83 4.17
C SER A 261 -15.03 -8.15 3.75
N ASN A 262 -16.26 -8.43 4.19
CA ASN A 262 -17.03 -9.60 3.74
C ASN A 262 -17.34 -9.48 2.24
N PRO A 263 -16.86 -10.41 1.38
CA PRO A 263 -17.10 -10.36 -0.07
C PRO A 263 -18.59 -10.45 -0.45
N GLU A 264 -19.45 -11.01 0.40
CA GLU A 264 -20.90 -11.06 0.13
C GLU A 264 -21.52 -9.66 -0.01
N LEU A 265 -20.91 -8.64 0.60
CA LEU A 265 -21.38 -7.26 0.50
C LEU A 265 -21.27 -6.68 -0.92
N LEU A 266 -20.47 -7.30 -1.79
CA LEU A 266 -20.34 -6.92 -3.20
C LEU A 266 -21.49 -7.47 -4.06
N SER A 267 -22.35 -8.35 -3.53
CA SER A 267 -23.41 -9.00 -4.31
C SER A 267 -24.30 -8.00 -5.05
N ASN A 268 -24.53 -6.83 -4.45
CA ASN A 268 -25.36 -5.79 -5.04
C ASN A 268 -24.76 -5.24 -6.35
N LEU A 269 -23.44 -5.24 -6.51
CA LEU A 269 -22.77 -4.82 -7.75
C LEU A 269 -22.93 -5.81 -8.91
N PHE A 270 -23.29 -7.07 -8.61
CA PHE A 270 -23.46 -8.13 -9.62
C PHE A 270 -24.92 -8.39 -9.97
N LEU A 271 -25.85 -7.96 -9.12
CA LEU A 271 -27.29 -8.27 -9.23
C LEU A 271 -28.13 -7.08 -9.72
N GLU A 272 -27.59 -5.86 -9.70
CA GLU A 272 -28.27 -4.61 -10.06
C GLU A 272 -28.09 -4.17 -11.52
#